data_AF-A0A453AQC2-F1
#
_entry.id   AF-A0A453AQC2-F1
#
_cell.length_a   1.000
_cell.length_b   1.000
_cell.length_c   1.000
_cell.angle_alpha   90.00
_cell.angle_beta   90.00
_cell.angle_gamma   90.00
#
_symmetry.space_group_name_H-M   'P 1'
#
loop_
_entity.id
_entity.type
_entity.pdbx_description
1 polymer ?
#
loop_
_entity_poly.entity_id
_entity_poly.type
_entity_poly.pdbx_seq_one_letter_code
_entity_poly.pdbx_strand_id
1 'polypeptide(L)' 'FAVLYEARSNTGIDRMKIINAVAKSIPQPHKVDLSNPDKTIIVQIAKTICMIGVVERYKELSKFNLRQLTSPPEK' A
#
# COMPACT_ATOMS: atom_id res chain seq x y z
N PHE A 1 3.50 -8.30 -6.14
CA PHE A 1 2.73 -7.52 -5.15
C PHE A 1 3.55 -6.34 -4.65
N ALA A 2 2.91 -5.27 -4.18
CA ALA A 2 3.58 -4.15 -3.52
C ALA A 2 3.07 -4.01 -2.08
N VAL A 3 3.90 -3.47 -1.19
CA VAL A 3 3.48 -3.06 0.16
C VAL A 3 3.50 -1.54 0.23
N LEU A 4 2.36 -0.95 0.56
CA LEU A 4 2.19 0.47 0.78
C LEU A 4 2.06 0.73 2.29
N TYR A 5 2.88 1.63 2.81
CA TYR A 5 2.82 2.05 4.20
C TYR A 5 2.28 3.48 4.28
N GLU A 6 1.29 3.69 5.15
CA GLU A 6 0.77 5.00 5.52
C GLU A 6 0.68 5.14 7.04
N ALA A 7 0.97 6.32 7.55
CA ALA A 7 0.85 6.63 8.97
C ALA A 7 0.07 7.93 9.16
N ARG A 8 -0.85 7.92 10.12
CA ARG A 8 -1.63 9.09 10.53
C ARG A 8 -1.51 9.26 12.05
N SER A 9 -0.94 10.40 12.46
CA SER A 9 -0.73 10.70 13.88
C SER A 9 0.06 9.60 14.61
N ASN A 10 1.01 8.97 13.91
CA ASN A 10 1.97 8.02 14.44
C ASN A 10 3.32 8.25 13.77
N THR A 11 4.35 8.55 14.57
CA THR A 11 5.72 8.82 14.09
C THR A 11 6.77 7.91 14.73
N GLY A 12 6.36 7.04 15.68
CA GLY A 12 7.28 6.20 16.45
C GLY A 12 7.67 4.90 15.73
N ILE A 13 7.05 4.58 14.60
CA ILE A 13 7.26 3.32 13.88
C ILE A 13 8.03 3.58 12.60
N ASP A 14 9.12 2.81 12.43
CA ASP A 14 9.91 2.80 11.22
C ASP A 14 9.15 2.12 10.07
N ARG A 15 8.87 2.91 9.03
CA ARG A 15 8.25 2.47 7.77
C ARG A 15 8.90 1.22 7.19
N MET A 16 10.23 1.16 7.16
CA MET A 16 10.95 0.05 6.51
C MET A 16 10.82 -1.24 7.30
N LYS A 17 10.74 -1.18 8.63
CA LYS A 17 10.47 -2.36 9.47
C LYS A 17 9.13 -2.99 9.12
N ILE A 18 8.09 -2.18 8.95
CA ILE A 18 6.75 -2.66 8.58
C ILE A 18 6.75 -3.27 7.18
N ILE A 19 7.28 -2.55 6.18
CA ILE A 19 7.33 -3.05 4.79
C ILE A 19 8.08 -4.38 4.71
N ASN A 20 9.25 -4.46 5.34
CA ASN A 20 10.06 -5.68 5.32
C ASN A 20 9.39 -6.83 6.08
N ALA A 21 8.72 -6.56 7.21
CA ALA A 21 7.99 -7.58 7.94
C ALA A 21 6.86 -8.17 7.10
N VAL A 22 6.06 -7.33 6.45
CA VAL A 22 4.96 -7.77 5.58
C VAL A 22 5.48 -8.54 4.38
N ALA A 23 6.52 -8.04 3.71
CA ALA A 23 7.10 -8.71 2.55
C ALA A 23 7.67 -10.09 2.89
N LYS A 24 8.30 -10.25 4.06
CA LYS A 24 8.84 -11.55 4.53
C LYS A 24 7.76 -12.55 4.91
N SER A 25 6.58 -12.08 5.34
CA SER A 25 5.45 -12.95 5.72
C SER A 25 4.74 -13.57 4.52
N ILE A 26 5.08 -13.17 3.29
CA ILE A 26 4.41 -13.64 2.08
C ILE A 26 5.26 -14.73 1.43
N PRO A 27 4.74 -15.97 1.30
CA PRO A 27 5.49 -17.08 0.73
C PRO A 27 5.61 -16.96 -0.80
N GLN A 28 6.56 -17.72 -1.36
CA GLN A 28 6.62 -17.95 -2.80
C GLN A 28 5.32 -18.63 -3.30
N PRO A 29 4.86 -18.38 -4.55
CA PRO A 29 5.57 -17.76 -5.68
C PRO A 29 5.40 -16.23 -5.79
N HIS A 30 4.80 -15.58 -4.80
CA HIS A 30 4.46 -14.16 -4.91
C HIS A 30 5.72 -13.27 -4.82
N LYS A 31 6.09 -12.64 -5.94
CA LYS A 31 7.25 -11.73 -6.02
C LYS A 31 6.84 -10.29 -5.74
N VAL A 32 7.74 -9.52 -5.13
CA VAL A 32 7.58 -8.08 -4.97
C VAL A 32 7.72 -7.40 -6.35
N ASP A 33 6.77 -6.54 -6.68
CA ASP A 33 6.80 -5.68 -7.86
C ASP A 33 6.33 -4.28 -7.45
N LEU A 34 7.19 -3.28 -7.63
CA LEU A 34 6.91 -1.88 -7.29
C LEU A 34 6.40 -1.07 -8.49
N SER A 35 6.57 -1.60 -9.71
CA SER A 35 6.14 -0.96 -10.95
C SER A 35 4.67 -1.25 -11.20
N ASN A 36 4.32 -2.53 -11.44
CA ASN A 36 2.97 -2.96 -11.79
C ASN A 36 2.48 -4.13 -10.93
N PRO A 37 2.18 -3.91 -9.63
CA PRO A 37 1.76 -4.98 -8.75
C PRO A 37 0.34 -5.49 -9.03
N ASP A 38 0.17 -6.80 -9.22
CA ASP A 38 -1.17 -7.44 -9.29
C ASP A 38 -2.01 -7.17 -8.03
N LYS A 39 -1.34 -7.19 -6.88
CA LYS A 39 -1.91 -6.98 -5.55
C LYS A 39 -1.10 -5.94 -4.81
N THR A 40 -1.79 -4.98 -4.19
CA THR A 40 -1.19 -4.01 -3.27
C THR A 40 -1.69 -4.29 -1.85
N ILE A 41 -0.76 -4.44 -0.92
CA ILE A 41 -1.04 -4.59 0.50
C ILE A 41 -0.86 -3.23 1.14
N ILE A 42 -1.94 -2.65 1.62
CA ILE A 42 -1.96 -1.36 2.31
C ILE A 42 -1.85 -1.64 3.80
N VAL A 43 -0.84 -1.07 4.44
CA VAL A 43 -0.68 -1.06 5.88
C VAL A 43 -0.80 0.38 6.36
N GLN A 44 -1.88 0.66 7.07
CA GLN A 44 -2.17 1.97 7.61
C GLN A 44 -2.10 1.93 9.13
N ILE A 45 -1.27 2.79 9.71
CA ILE A 45 -1.17 2.96 11.15
C ILE A 45 -1.81 4.30 11.52
N ALA A 46 -2.89 4.25 12.30
CA ALA A 46 -3.57 5.45 12.80
C ALA A 46 -3.57 5.42 14.33
N LYS A 47 -2.87 6.36 14.97
CA LYS A 47 -2.63 6.38 16.43
C LYS A 47 -2.04 5.03 16.90
N THR A 48 -2.83 4.20 17.57
CA THR A 48 -2.46 2.89 18.12
C THR A 48 -3.02 1.71 17.33
N ILE A 49 -3.71 1.96 16.20
CA ILE A 49 -4.40 0.94 15.41
C ILE A 49 -3.60 0.65 14.14
N CYS A 50 -3.35 -0.63 13.87
CA CYS A 50 -2.79 -1.13 12.62
C CYS A 50 -3.92 -1.73 11.76
N MET A 51 -4.10 -1.21 10.56
CA MET A 51 -5.09 -1.66 9.59
C MET A 51 -4.36 -2.22 8.37
N ILE A 52 -4.79 -3.39 7.91
CA ILE A 52 -4.19 -4.07 6.76
C ILE A 52 -5.30 -4.39 5.77
N GLY A 53 -5.09 -4.02 4.51
CA GLY A 53 -6.00 -4.34 3.40
C GLY A 53 -5.22 -4.85 2.19
N VAL A 54 -5.78 -5.82 1.49
CA VAL A 54 -5.22 -6.33 0.23
C VAL A 54 -6.16 -5.97 -0.90
N VAL A 55 -5.65 -5.24 -1.88
CA VAL A 55 -6.46 -4.67 -2.97
C VAL A 55 -5.81 -4.92 -4.33
N GLU A 56 -6.64 -4.91 -5.36
CA GLU A 56 -6.22 -5.02 -6.77
C GLU A 56 -6.29 -3.65 -7.44
N ARG A 57 -5.52 -3.46 -8.52
CA ARG A 57 -5.61 -2.26 -9.38
C ARG A 57 -5.47 -0.94 -8.62
N TYR A 58 -4.71 -0.91 -7.52
CA TYR A 58 -4.65 0.24 -6.61
C TYR A 58 -4.12 1.51 -7.29
N LYS A 59 -3.06 1.38 -8.10
CA LYS A 59 -2.50 2.50 -8.87
C LYS A 59 -3.42 2.91 -10.02
N GLU A 60 -3.95 1.94 -10.76
CA GLU A 60 -4.86 2.16 -11.89
C GLU A 60 -6.14 2.90 -11.47
N LEU A 61 -6.65 2.62 -10.28
CA LEU A 61 -7.86 3.24 -9.73
C LEU A 61 -7.55 4.49 -8.89
N SER A 62 -6.42 5.16 -9.13
CA SER A 62 -6.00 6.39 -8.44
C SER A 62 -6.11 6.29 -6.91
N LYS A 63 -5.64 5.18 -6.33
CA LYS A 63 -5.74 4.89 -4.88
C LYS A 63 -7.18 4.93 -4.34
N PHE A 64 -8.16 4.61 -5.18
CA PHE A 64 -9.59 4.75 -4.91
C PHE A 64 -10.05 6.17 -4.59
N ASN A 65 -9.24 7.18 -4.92
CA ASN A 65 -9.66 8.57 -4.83
C ASN A 65 -10.53 8.91 -6.04
N LEU A 66 -11.85 8.91 -5.85
CA LEU A 66 -12.81 9.18 -6.93
C LEU A 66 -12.55 10.50 -7.64
N ARG A 67 -12.19 11.55 -6.90
CA ARG A 67 -11.89 12.87 -7.49
C ARG A 67 -10.68 12.78 -8.43
N GLN A 68 -9.60 12.12 -8.02
CA GLN A 68 -8.43 11.92 -8.88
C GLN A 68 -8.73 10.99 -10.06
N LEU A 69 -9.52 9.95 -9.84
CA LEU A 69 -9.88 8.98 -10.88
C LEU A 69 -10.69 9.63 -12.02
N THR A 70 -11.54 10.60 -11.70
CA THR A 70 -12.36 11.33 -12.68
C THR A 70 -11.71 12.61 -13.20
N SER A 71 -10.54 13.00 -12.68
CA SER A 71 -9.82 14.16 -13.19
C SER A 71 -9.42 13.94 -14.64
N PRO A 72 -9.46 14.97 -15.50
CA PRO A 72 -8.85 14.90 -16.82
C PRO A 72 -7.38 14.46 -16.70
N PRO A 73 -6.85 13.69 -17.65
CA PRO A 73 -5.43 13.37 -17.67
C PRO A 73 -4.61 14.67 -17.62
N GLU A 74 -3.60 14.74 -16.75
CA GLU A 74 -2.64 15.84 -16.79
C GLU A 74 -1.98 15.87 -18.18
N LYS A 75 -1.99 17.05 -18.80
CA LYS A 75 -1.40 17.30 -20.13
C LYS A 75 0.12 17.19 -20.10
#